data_AF-A0A5C7J8B9-F1
#
_entry.id   AF-A0A5C7J8B9-F1
#
_cell.length_a   1.000
_cell.length_b   1.000
_cell.length_c   1.000
_cell.angle_alpha   90.00
_cell.angle_beta   90.00
_cell.angle_gamma   90.00
#
_symmetry.space_group_name_H-M   'P 1'
#
loop_
_entity.id
_entity.type
_entity.pdbx_description
1 polymer ?
#
loop_
_entity_poly.entity_id
_entity_poly.type
_entity_poly.pdbx_seq_one_letter_code
_entity_poly.pdbx_strand_id
1 'polypeptide(L)'
;MTQADIAKWLGRTLTPTETTNFNSYLNIAKSYLEGLLCASFDCGFEERLFETREGYSTVFTDYFTGDATVTINGVERTDYKTRFFDNRNTAFKNSLVFDTAFTCDTEVTIEAEWGFKCLPDDLGNVLAQLFAVAGKPYRATGDIKTKKVEDFSITFGDRSDVELIADAHGVILQKYSLCTVGKNVSSEVCRWT
;
A
#
# COMPACT_ATOMS: atom_id res chain seq x y z
N MET A 1 1.72 3.14 -15.17
CA MET A 1 1.02 4.38 -14.77
C MET A 1 1.64 5.55 -15.52
N THR A 2 0.81 6.37 -16.13
CA THR A 2 1.18 7.36 -17.15
C THR A 2 0.77 8.77 -16.71
N GLN A 3 1.26 9.79 -17.42
CA GLN A 3 0.80 11.17 -17.22
C GLN A 3 -0.71 11.31 -17.44
N ALA A 4 -1.26 10.55 -18.39
CA ALA A 4 -2.71 10.55 -18.66
C ALA A 4 -3.51 9.99 -17.49
N ASP A 5 -3.01 8.93 -16.83
CA ASP A 5 -3.65 8.35 -15.64
C ASP A 5 -3.71 9.37 -14.50
N ILE A 6 -2.58 10.04 -14.21
CA ILE A 6 -2.53 11.06 -13.16
C ILE A 6 -3.41 12.26 -13.50
N ALA A 7 -3.40 12.74 -14.75
CA ALA A 7 -4.26 13.84 -15.19
C ALA A 7 -5.75 13.50 -15.08
N LYS A 8 -6.12 12.25 -15.43
CA LYS A 8 -7.50 11.73 -15.27
C LYS A 8 -7.94 11.83 -13.81
N TRP A 9 -7.15 11.30 -12.87
CA TRP A 9 -7.49 11.31 -11.45
C TRP A 9 -7.42 12.70 -10.80
N LEU A 10 -6.55 13.58 -11.29
CA LEU A 10 -6.54 14.99 -10.88
C LEU A 10 -7.75 15.78 -11.40
N GLY A 11 -8.42 15.31 -12.46
CA GLY A 11 -9.47 16.05 -13.16
C GLY A 11 -8.95 17.30 -13.88
N ARG A 12 -7.63 17.39 -14.12
CA ARG A 12 -6.98 18.50 -14.82
C ARG A 12 -5.72 18.03 -15.54
N THR A 13 -5.25 18.82 -16.51
CA THR A 13 -3.95 18.59 -17.13
C THR A 13 -2.81 18.84 -16.15
N LEU A 14 -1.67 18.17 -16.40
CA LEU A 14 -0.43 18.42 -15.65
C LEU A 14 0.13 19.78 -16.03
N THR A 15 0.66 20.49 -15.05
CA THR A 15 1.42 21.72 -15.27
C THR A 15 2.76 21.40 -15.97
N PRO A 16 3.41 22.38 -16.63
CA PRO A 16 4.72 22.15 -17.25
C PRO A 16 5.75 21.57 -16.27
N THR A 17 5.79 22.06 -15.03
CA THR A 17 6.70 21.56 -13.98
C THR A 17 6.39 20.12 -13.58
N GLU A 18 5.12 19.76 -13.43
CA GLU A 18 4.69 18.37 -13.13
C GLU A 18 5.03 17.44 -14.30
N THR A 19 4.87 17.88 -15.54
CA THR A 19 5.23 17.12 -16.73
C THR A 19 6.75 16.89 -16.81
N THR A 20 7.55 17.93 -16.58
CA THR A 20 9.02 17.84 -16.61
C THR A 20 9.57 16.91 -15.52
N ASN A 21 9.00 16.95 -14.32
CA ASN A 21 9.49 16.19 -13.16
C ASN A 21 8.61 14.98 -12.82
N PHE A 22 7.82 14.50 -13.79
CA PHE A 22 6.76 13.54 -13.57
C PHE A 22 7.21 12.30 -12.79
N ASN A 23 8.29 11.65 -13.22
CA ASN A 23 8.77 10.42 -12.59
C ASN A 23 9.20 10.65 -11.14
N SER A 24 9.87 11.78 -10.85
CA SER A 24 10.31 12.11 -9.50
C SER A 24 9.12 12.36 -8.57
N TYR A 25 8.13 13.14 -9.00
CA TYR A 25 6.92 13.39 -8.20
C TYR A 25 6.06 12.14 -8.05
N LEU A 26 5.98 11.30 -9.08
CA LEU A 26 5.27 10.03 -9.00
C LEU A 26 5.93 9.09 -7.99
N ASN A 27 7.26 8.97 -7.99
CA ASN A 27 7.98 8.11 -7.04
C ASN A 27 7.79 8.59 -5.59
N ILE A 28 7.82 9.91 -5.35
CA ILE A 28 7.52 10.47 -4.02
C ILE A 28 6.08 10.14 -3.61
N ALA A 29 5.12 10.36 -4.51
CA ALA A 29 3.71 10.08 -4.25
C ALA A 29 3.45 8.59 -3.97
N LYS A 30 4.11 7.70 -4.73
CA LYS A 30 4.09 6.25 -4.49
C LYS A 30 4.62 5.93 -3.09
N SER A 31 5.78 6.46 -2.72
CA SER A 31 6.38 6.22 -1.41
C SER A 31 5.46 6.67 -0.27
N TYR A 32 4.81 7.84 -0.38
CA TYR A 32 3.81 8.26 0.59
C TYR A 32 2.63 7.31 0.66
N LEU A 33 2.09 6.90 -0.49
CA LEU A 33 0.94 6.00 -0.53
C LEU A 33 1.29 4.61 0.03
N GLU A 34 2.44 4.04 -0.33
CA GLU A 34 2.93 2.78 0.24
C GLU A 34 3.12 2.87 1.75
N GLY A 35 3.59 4.01 2.26
CA GLY A 35 3.68 4.28 3.69
C GLY A 35 2.31 4.30 4.37
N LEU A 36 1.30 4.92 3.75
CA LEU A 36 -0.08 4.96 4.26
C LEU A 36 -0.77 3.59 4.20
N LEU A 37 -0.42 2.75 3.23
CA LEU A 37 -0.95 1.39 3.07
C LEU A 37 -0.15 0.34 3.85
N CYS A 38 1.07 0.66 4.27
CA CYS A 38 2.09 -0.27 4.75
C CYS A 38 2.31 -1.46 3.81
N ALA A 39 2.21 -1.24 2.50
CA ALA A 39 2.32 -2.29 1.50
C ALA A 39 2.75 -1.71 0.16
N SER A 40 3.60 -2.46 -0.54
CA SER A 40 3.86 -2.14 -1.94
C SER A 40 2.62 -2.47 -2.76
N PHE A 41 2.35 -1.61 -3.74
CA PHE A 41 1.22 -1.78 -4.65
C PHE A 41 1.65 -1.89 -6.11
N ASP A 42 2.97 -1.85 -6.37
CA ASP A 42 3.51 -2.03 -7.70
C ASP A 42 3.34 -3.47 -8.18
N CYS A 43 3.07 -3.61 -9.48
CA CYS A 43 2.73 -4.89 -10.08
C CYS A 43 3.99 -5.66 -10.47
N GLY A 44 4.10 -6.92 -10.07
CA GLY A 44 5.23 -7.78 -10.41
C GLY A 44 4.90 -9.25 -10.25
N PHE A 45 5.33 -10.08 -11.21
CA PHE A 45 5.24 -11.53 -11.08
C PHE A 45 6.52 -12.04 -10.45
N GLU A 46 6.40 -12.61 -9.26
CA GLU A 46 7.55 -13.13 -8.52
C GLU A 46 7.12 -14.23 -7.54
N GLU A 47 8.08 -15.09 -7.24
CA GLU A 47 7.99 -16.08 -6.18
C GLU A 47 8.41 -15.45 -4.85
N ARG A 48 7.61 -15.65 -3.80
CA ARG A 48 7.89 -15.15 -2.46
C ARG A 48 7.75 -16.25 -1.43
N LEU A 49 8.65 -16.24 -0.46
CA LEU A 49 8.67 -17.16 0.67
C LEU A 49 7.94 -16.55 1.87
N PHE A 50 7.09 -17.35 2.51
CA PHE A 50 6.36 -16.96 3.71
C PHE A 50 6.61 -17.95 4.84
N GLU A 51 6.97 -17.41 6.00
CA GLU A 51 7.02 -18.20 7.23
C GLU A 51 5.60 -18.39 7.75
N THR A 52 5.32 -19.61 8.22
CA THR A 52 4.04 -19.92 8.83
C THR A 52 4.15 -19.90 10.35
N ARG A 53 2.98 -19.83 10.99
CA ARG A 53 2.87 -19.94 12.44
C ARG A 53 2.17 -21.26 12.77
N GLU A 54 2.76 -22.02 13.68
CA GLU A 54 2.17 -23.27 14.15
C GLU A 54 0.73 -23.07 14.63
N GLY A 55 -0.17 -23.98 14.22
CA GLY A 55 -1.58 -23.96 14.60
C GLY A 55 -2.45 -22.98 13.79
N TYR A 56 -1.85 -22.15 12.93
CA TYR A 56 -2.59 -21.31 12.00
C TYR A 56 -2.81 -22.05 10.68
N SER A 57 -3.90 -21.74 9.98
CA SER A 57 -4.16 -22.25 8.62
C SER A 57 -4.19 -21.14 7.58
N THR A 58 -3.71 -19.94 7.93
CA THR A 58 -3.77 -18.76 7.05
C THR A 58 -2.38 -18.15 6.90
N VAL A 59 -1.99 -17.88 5.66
CA VAL A 59 -0.83 -17.04 5.32
C VAL A 59 -1.34 -15.67 4.94
N PHE A 60 -0.88 -14.63 5.64
CA PHE A 60 -1.12 -13.23 5.28
C PHE A 60 -0.01 -12.74 4.37
N THR A 61 -0.40 -12.13 3.25
CA THR A 61 0.50 -11.72 2.18
C THR A 61 0.31 -10.24 1.84
N ASP A 62 1.12 -9.73 0.92
CA ASP A 62 0.81 -8.49 0.20
C ASP A 62 -0.36 -8.69 -0.77
N TYR A 63 -0.80 -7.60 -1.41
CA TYR A 63 -1.78 -7.70 -2.48
C TYR A 63 -1.26 -8.58 -3.61
N PHE A 64 -2.12 -9.44 -4.12
CA PHE A 64 -1.90 -10.11 -5.39
C PHE A 64 -3.21 -10.21 -6.15
N THR A 65 -3.06 -10.35 -7.46
CA THR A 65 -4.16 -10.49 -8.41
C THR A 65 -4.03 -11.79 -9.19
N GLY A 66 -5.14 -12.28 -9.71
CA GLY A 66 -5.17 -13.53 -10.46
C GLY A 66 -5.06 -14.78 -9.59
N ASP A 67 -4.52 -15.82 -10.20
CA ASP A 67 -4.27 -17.12 -9.57
C ASP A 67 -2.86 -17.16 -8.99
N ALA A 68 -2.71 -17.86 -7.87
CA ALA A 68 -1.42 -18.09 -7.25
C ALA A 68 -1.02 -19.55 -7.48
N THR A 69 0.26 -19.81 -7.65
CA THR A 69 0.81 -21.16 -7.51
C THR A 69 1.40 -21.26 -6.11
N VAL A 70 1.01 -22.29 -5.36
CA VAL A 70 1.42 -22.44 -3.96
C VAL A 70 2.13 -23.76 -3.80
N THR A 71 3.34 -23.72 -3.23
CA THR A 71 4.03 -24.91 -2.78
C THR A 71 4.23 -24.86 -1.26
N ILE A 72 4.07 -26.00 -0.60
CA ILE A 72 4.40 -26.19 0.81
C ILE A 72 5.53 -27.20 0.88
N ASN A 73 6.67 -26.80 1.41
CA ASN A 73 7.88 -27.62 1.49
C ASN A 73 8.25 -28.23 0.12
N GLY A 74 8.12 -27.43 -0.95
CA GLY A 74 8.41 -27.83 -2.34
C GLY A 74 7.33 -28.69 -3.03
N VAL A 75 6.21 -28.99 -2.35
CA VAL A 75 5.10 -29.75 -2.95
C VAL A 75 3.96 -28.80 -3.29
N GLU A 76 3.52 -28.80 -4.54
CA GLU A 76 2.37 -28.00 -4.98
C GLU A 76 1.09 -28.37 -4.22
N ARG A 77 0.35 -27.35 -3.82
CA ARG A 77 -0.90 -27.47 -3.06
C ARG A 77 -2.02 -26.79 -3.82
N THR A 78 -3.21 -27.37 -3.73
CA THR A 78 -4.45 -26.83 -4.33
C THR A 78 -5.57 -26.71 -3.31
N ASP A 79 -5.36 -27.19 -2.07
CA ASP A 79 -6.28 -27.17 -0.94
C ASP A 79 -6.20 -25.85 -0.17
N TYR A 80 -6.36 -24.74 -0.88
CA TYR A 80 -6.39 -23.41 -0.29
C TYR A 80 -7.43 -22.51 -0.97
N LYS A 81 -7.85 -21.49 -0.23
CA LYS A 81 -8.76 -20.45 -0.70
C LYS A 81 -8.08 -19.11 -0.58
N THR A 82 -8.05 -18.38 -1.68
CA THR A 82 -7.58 -16.99 -1.67
C THR A 82 -8.68 -16.07 -1.15
N ARG A 83 -8.31 -15.13 -0.27
CA ARG A 83 -9.23 -14.17 0.32
C ARG A 83 -8.59 -12.81 0.51
N PHE A 84 -9.44 -11.80 0.69
CA PHE A 84 -9.05 -10.57 1.35
C PHE A 84 -9.37 -10.68 2.85
N PHE A 85 -8.40 -10.37 3.71
CA PHE A 85 -8.48 -10.54 5.17
C PHE A 85 -9.76 -9.94 5.78
N ASP A 86 -10.20 -8.78 5.29
CA ASP A 86 -11.36 -8.07 5.82
C ASP A 86 -12.67 -8.40 5.06
N ASN A 87 -12.68 -9.28 4.05
CA ASN A 87 -13.82 -9.59 3.17
C ASN A 87 -14.52 -8.37 2.51
N ARG A 88 -14.06 -7.14 2.72
CA ARG A 88 -14.63 -5.88 2.18
C ARG A 88 -14.30 -5.68 0.70
N ASN A 89 -13.39 -6.47 0.14
CA ASN A 89 -13.01 -6.40 -1.26
C ASN A 89 -12.76 -7.80 -1.82
N THR A 90 -13.28 -8.06 -3.02
CA THR A 90 -13.09 -9.32 -3.75
C THR A 90 -12.21 -9.18 -4.99
N ALA A 91 -11.84 -7.96 -5.38
CA ALA A 91 -11.07 -7.68 -6.58
C ALA A 91 -9.56 -7.98 -6.43
N PHE A 92 -9.08 -8.05 -5.20
CA PHE A 92 -7.69 -8.38 -4.86
C PHE A 92 -7.65 -9.21 -3.58
N LYS A 93 -6.57 -9.98 -3.44
CA LYS A 93 -6.37 -10.96 -2.38
C LYS A 93 -5.13 -10.56 -1.57
N ASN A 94 -5.11 -10.87 -0.29
CA ASN A 94 -3.95 -10.66 0.59
C ASN A 94 -3.81 -11.78 1.64
N SER A 95 -4.49 -12.90 1.43
CA SER A 95 -4.44 -14.05 2.32
C SER A 95 -4.77 -15.34 1.60
N LEU A 96 -4.15 -16.42 2.05
CA LEU A 96 -4.42 -17.79 1.62
C LEU A 96 -4.81 -18.60 2.83
N VAL A 97 -6.01 -19.18 2.81
CA VAL A 97 -6.57 -20.00 3.88
C VAL A 97 -6.57 -21.46 3.44
N PHE A 98 -5.84 -22.28 4.16
CA PHE A 98 -5.69 -23.72 3.94
C PHE A 98 -6.67 -24.49 4.81
N ASP A 99 -7.01 -25.70 4.37
CA ASP A 99 -7.90 -26.57 5.13
C ASP A 99 -7.19 -27.20 6.35
N THR A 100 -5.86 -27.27 6.32
CA THR A 100 -5.03 -27.84 7.39
C THR A 100 -4.17 -26.77 8.06
N ALA A 101 -4.02 -26.86 9.38
CA ALA A 101 -3.11 -25.99 10.14
C ALA A 101 -1.64 -26.34 9.87
N PHE A 102 -0.79 -25.33 9.92
CA PHE A 102 0.65 -25.45 9.71
C PHE A 102 1.35 -26.00 10.94
N THR A 103 2.45 -26.70 10.70
CA THR A 103 3.45 -27.11 11.70
C THR A 103 4.66 -26.18 11.63
N CYS A 104 5.54 -26.22 12.63
CA CYS A 104 6.73 -25.36 12.71
C CYS A 104 7.67 -25.44 11.50
N ASP A 105 7.66 -26.57 10.77
CA ASP A 105 8.54 -26.81 9.62
C ASP A 105 7.83 -26.54 8.28
N THR A 106 6.71 -25.81 8.31
CA THR A 106 5.96 -25.47 7.10
C THR A 106 6.49 -24.18 6.49
N GLU A 107 7.15 -24.31 5.36
CA GLU A 107 7.55 -23.24 4.47
C GLU A 107 6.54 -23.13 3.33
N VAL A 108 5.95 -21.94 3.15
CA VAL A 108 4.96 -21.68 2.09
C VAL A 108 5.57 -20.76 1.06
N THR A 109 5.71 -21.26 -0.16
CA THR A 109 6.17 -20.48 -1.30
C THR A 109 4.99 -20.15 -2.20
N ILE A 110 4.85 -18.88 -2.54
CA ILE A 110 3.73 -18.38 -3.34
C ILE A 110 4.30 -17.64 -4.55
N GLU A 111 3.94 -18.11 -5.73
CA GLU A 111 4.22 -17.46 -7.00
C GLU A 111 2.93 -16.82 -7.51
N ALA A 112 2.93 -15.50 -7.69
CA ALA A 112 1.73 -14.75 -8.09
C ALA A 112 2.08 -13.41 -8.75
N GLU A 113 1.08 -12.78 -9.38
CA GLU A 113 1.13 -11.37 -9.81
C GLU A 113 0.81 -10.46 -8.61
N TRP A 114 1.86 -10.01 -7.91
CA TRP A 114 1.78 -9.13 -6.74
C TRP A 114 1.40 -7.71 -7.10
N GLY A 115 0.89 -6.96 -6.12
CA GLY A 115 0.43 -5.59 -6.27
C GLY A 115 -0.95 -5.48 -6.92
N PHE A 116 -1.26 -4.29 -7.45
CA PHE A 116 -2.48 -4.08 -8.24
C PHE A 116 -2.14 -4.05 -9.73
N LYS A 117 -2.67 -5.00 -10.49
CA LYS A 117 -2.60 -4.99 -11.96
C LYS A 117 -3.11 -3.68 -12.55
N CYS A 118 -4.23 -3.20 -12.03
CA CYS A 118 -4.76 -1.86 -12.27
C CYS A 118 -5.02 -1.21 -10.92
N LEU A 119 -4.40 -0.05 -10.68
CA LEU A 119 -4.68 0.72 -9.46
C LEU A 119 -6.16 1.13 -9.46
N PRO A 120 -6.93 0.79 -8.41
CA PRO A 120 -8.32 1.20 -8.30
C PRO A 120 -8.48 2.71 -8.39
N ASP A 121 -9.54 3.20 -9.05
CA ASP A 121 -9.72 4.65 -9.30
C ASP A 121 -9.79 5.47 -8.00
N ASP A 122 -10.36 4.91 -6.92
CA ASP A 122 -10.41 5.56 -5.60
C ASP A 122 -9.00 5.76 -5.00
N LEU A 123 -8.15 4.74 -5.11
CA LEU A 123 -6.75 4.81 -4.69
C LEU A 123 -5.89 5.67 -5.63
N GLY A 124 -6.19 5.65 -6.93
CA GLY A 124 -5.59 6.52 -7.94
C GLY A 124 -5.84 8.00 -7.68
N ASN A 125 -7.03 8.36 -7.20
CA ASN A 125 -7.33 9.73 -6.75
C ASN A 125 -6.46 10.17 -5.57
N VAL A 126 -6.21 9.28 -4.60
CA VAL A 126 -5.30 9.58 -3.47
C VAL A 126 -3.88 9.77 -3.98
N LEU A 127 -3.40 8.87 -4.82
CA LEU A 127 -2.06 8.96 -5.42
C LEU A 127 -1.87 10.26 -6.21
N ALA A 128 -2.88 10.65 -6.99
CA ALA A 128 -2.88 11.89 -7.76
C ALA A 128 -2.79 13.13 -6.87
N GLN A 129 -3.49 13.15 -5.73
CA GLN A 129 -3.37 14.24 -4.77
C GLN A 129 -1.99 14.30 -4.11
N LEU A 130 -1.42 13.13 -3.75
CA LEU A 130 -0.04 13.04 -3.25
C LEU A 130 0.98 13.49 -4.29
N PHE A 131 0.75 13.17 -5.57
CA PHE A 131 1.56 13.66 -6.70
C PHE A 131 1.52 15.19 -6.79
N ALA A 132 0.33 15.79 -6.70
CA ALA A 132 0.20 17.25 -6.71
C ALA A 132 0.90 17.91 -5.52
N VAL A 133 0.90 17.27 -4.35
CA VAL A 133 1.64 17.73 -3.17
C VAL A 133 3.15 17.63 -3.39
N ALA A 134 3.64 16.52 -3.95
CA ALA A 134 5.06 16.36 -4.29
C ALA A 134 5.55 17.42 -5.29
N GLY A 135 4.68 17.86 -6.19
CA GLY A 135 4.96 18.92 -7.16
C GLY A 135 4.83 20.36 -6.63
N LYS A 136 4.35 20.55 -5.40
CA LYS A 136 4.34 21.89 -4.81
C LYS A 136 5.80 22.32 -4.59
N PRO A 137 6.20 23.53 -5.04
CA PRO A 137 7.50 24.05 -4.67
C PRO A 137 7.59 24.03 -3.15
N TYR A 138 8.73 23.56 -2.61
CA TYR A 138 9.03 23.62 -1.19
C TYR A 138 8.89 25.08 -0.77
N ARG A 139 7.71 25.47 -0.28
CA ARG A 139 7.61 26.66 0.55
C ARG A 139 8.45 26.26 1.73
N ALA A 140 9.61 26.89 1.88
CA ALA A 140 10.29 26.87 3.15
C ALA A 140 9.23 27.20 4.19
N THR A 141 8.73 26.18 4.87
CA THR A 141 8.05 26.29 6.15
C THR A 141 9.16 26.67 7.12
N GLY A 142 9.73 27.85 6.89
CA GLY A 142 10.63 28.49 7.80
C GLY A 142 9.87 28.61 9.10
N ASP A 143 10.51 28.16 10.16
CA ASP A 143 10.04 28.16 11.53
C ASP A 143 9.50 29.54 11.99
N ILE A 144 8.27 29.87 11.62
CA ILE A 144 7.55 31.02 12.18
C ILE A 144 6.21 30.52 12.70
N LYS A 145 6.24 30.04 13.94
CA LYS A 145 5.08 29.57 14.71
C LYS A 145 4.05 30.67 14.99
N THR A 146 4.46 31.94 15.05
CA THR A 146 3.54 33.06 15.19
C THR A 146 4.27 34.35 14.79
N LYS A 147 3.61 35.23 14.03
CA LYS A 147 4.07 36.61 13.83
C LYS A 147 2.91 37.54 14.14
N LYS A 148 3.01 38.28 15.24
CA LYS A 148 2.01 39.26 15.64
C LYS A 148 2.41 40.61 15.04
N VAL A 149 1.60 41.13 14.12
CA VAL A 149 1.61 42.52 13.66
C VAL A 149 0.28 43.11 14.10
N GLU A 150 0.25 44.35 14.56
CA GLU A 150 -0.74 44.88 15.51
C GLU A 150 -2.24 44.67 15.16
N ASP A 151 -2.59 44.36 13.91
CA ASP A 151 -3.99 44.16 13.48
C ASP A 151 -4.34 42.80 12.84
N PHE A 152 -3.44 41.80 12.81
CA PHE A 152 -3.80 40.45 12.34
C PHE A 152 -2.91 39.34 12.91
N SER A 153 -3.51 38.16 13.11
CA SER A 153 -2.82 36.91 13.48
C SER A 153 -2.94 35.91 12.34
N ILE A 154 -1.82 35.32 11.93
CA ILE A 154 -1.78 34.20 10.98
C ILE A 154 -1.34 32.96 11.76
N THR A 155 -2.22 31.97 11.85
CA THR A 155 -1.94 30.64 12.42
C THR A 155 -1.91 29.64 11.27
N PHE A 156 -0.77 28.99 11.07
CA PHE A 156 -0.66 27.88 10.12
C PHE A 156 -1.06 26.58 10.83
N GLY A 157 -1.70 25.66 10.10
CA GLY A 157 -2.10 24.35 10.64
C GLY A 157 -0.88 23.48 10.94
N ASP A 158 -0.97 22.66 11.99
CA ASP A 158 0.13 21.78 12.44
C ASP A 158 0.31 20.53 11.56
N ARG A 159 -0.61 20.29 10.63
CA ARG A 159 -0.60 19.11 9.76
C ARG A 159 0.04 19.41 8.42
N SER A 160 0.86 18.49 7.95
CA SER A 160 1.37 18.44 6.58
C SER A 160 0.25 18.19 5.57
N ASP A 161 0.46 18.60 4.32
CA ASP A 161 -0.47 18.31 3.23
C ASP A 161 -0.74 16.81 3.06
N VAL A 162 0.25 15.95 3.34
CA VAL A 162 0.11 14.49 3.28
C VAL A 162 -0.83 13.99 4.38
N GLU A 163 -0.70 14.51 5.61
CA GLU A 163 -1.61 14.15 6.71
C GLU A 163 -3.04 14.61 6.43
N LEU A 164 -3.23 15.80 5.86
CA LEU A 164 -4.55 16.27 5.47
C LEU A 164 -5.20 15.39 4.40
N ILE A 165 -4.42 14.91 3.42
CA ILE A 165 -4.90 13.92 2.44
C ILE A 165 -5.25 12.60 3.14
N ALA A 166 -4.39 12.13 4.06
CA ALA A 166 -4.64 10.89 4.79
C ALA A 166 -5.93 10.94 5.61
N ASP A 167 -6.20 12.05 6.29
CA ASP A 167 -7.45 12.27 7.04
C ASP A 167 -8.66 12.29 6.11
N ALA A 168 -8.57 13.05 5.00
CA ALA A 168 -9.67 13.22 4.06
C ALA A 168 -10.05 11.89 3.36
N HIS A 169 -9.08 11.01 3.15
CA HIS A 169 -9.26 9.72 2.47
C HIS A 169 -9.17 8.52 3.43
N GLY A 170 -9.33 8.73 4.74
CA GLY A 170 -9.14 7.69 5.74
C GLY A 170 -9.94 6.41 5.49
N VAL A 171 -11.19 6.52 5.00
CA VAL A 171 -12.02 5.35 4.66
C VAL A 171 -11.47 4.56 3.47
N ILE A 172 -10.97 5.26 2.44
CA ILE A 172 -10.34 4.64 1.27
C ILE A 172 -9.05 3.97 1.73
N LEU A 173 -8.20 4.68 2.47
CA LEU A 173 -6.94 4.14 2.97
C LEU A 173 -7.17 2.91 3.86
N GLN A 174 -8.13 2.93 4.79
CA GLN A 174 -8.47 1.78 5.62
C GLN A 174 -8.94 0.57 4.82
N LYS A 175 -9.67 0.78 3.71
CA LYS A 175 -10.14 -0.32 2.85
C LYS A 175 -8.98 -1.10 2.22
N TYR A 176 -7.86 -0.43 1.94
CA TYR A 176 -6.70 -1.06 1.32
C TYR A 176 -5.62 -1.42 2.36
N SER A 177 -5.44 -0.63 3.42
CA SER A 177 -4.30 -0.71 4.34
C SER A 177 -4.03 -2.11 4.91
N LEU A 178 -2.76 -2.51 4.87
CA LEU A 178 -2.22 -3.71 5.52
C LEU A 178 -1.42 -3.38 6.79
N CYS A 179 -1.47 -2.13 7.28
CA CYS A 179 -0.69 -1.70 8.46
C CYS A 179 -1.00 -2.48 9.74
N THR A 180 -2.21 -3.01 9.86
CA THR A 180 -2.64 -3.82 11.02
C THR A 180 -2.58 -5.32 10.75
N VAL A 181 -2.24 -5.73 9.53
CA VAL A 181 -2.11 -7.14 9.16
C VAL A 181 -0.69 -7.58 9.51
N GLY A 182 -0.56 -8.53 10.43
CA GLY A 182 0.72 -9.16 10.73
C GLY A 182 1.18 -9.95 9.51
N LYS A 183 1.97 -9.31 8.64
CA LYS A 183 2.63 -10.00 7.52
C LYS A 183 3.70 -10.91 8.12
N ASN A 184 3.61 -12.20 7.85
CA ASN A 184 4.63 -13.15 8.29
C ASN A 184 5.82 -13.07 7.33
N VAL A 185 6.59 -11.99 7.43
CA VAL A 185 7.85 -11.82 6.71
C VAL A 185 8.96 -12.06 7.73
N SER A 186 9.71 -13.16 7.55
CA SER A 186 10.99 -13.47 8.21
C SER A 186 11.12 -12.92 9.64
N SER A 187 10.36 -13.50 10.57
CA SER A 187 10.59 -13.26 12.00
C SER A 187 10.21 -14.52 12.77
N GLU A 188 11.17 -15.09 13.48
CA GLU A 188 11.07 -16.34 14.24
C GLU A 188 9.78 -16.46 15.06
N VAL A 189 8.74 -17.14 14.54
CA VAL A 189 7.48 -17.37 15.29
C VAL A 189 7.42 -18.75 15.96
N CYS A 190 8.32 -19.68 15.60
CA CYS A 190 8.39 -21.00 16.21
C CYS A 190 9.40 -20.99 17.37
N ARG A 191 9.00 -20.50 18.54
CA ARG A 191 9.75 -20.72 19.78
C ARG A 191 9.23 -21.97 20.47
N TRP A 192 10.05 -23.02 20.43
CA TRP A 192 9.92 -24.28 21.15
C TRP A 192 9.52 -24.05 22.61
N THR A 193 8.44 -24.71 23.04
CA THR A 193 8.24 -25.14 24.45
C THR A 193 8.26 -26.65 24.50
#